data_AF-A0A848TR95-F1
#
_entry.id   AF-A0A848TR95-F1
#
_cell.length_a   1.000
_cell.length_b   1.000
_cell.length_c   1.000
_cell.angle_alpha   90.00
_cell.angle_beta   90.00
_cell.angle_gamma   90.00
#
_symmetry.space_group_name_H-M   'P 1'
#
loop_
_entity.id
_entity.type
_entity.pdbx_description
1 polymer ?
#
loop_
_entity_poly.entity_id
_entity_poly.type
_entity_poly.pdbx_seq_one_letter_code
_entity_poly.pdbx_strand_id
1 'polypeptide(L)'
;MSVQETLNDAGQSDFFGDYLETLSLVERLHRLLLDVIKDEFERLGILEINAVQALLLFNIADNEVTAGELRSRGYYQGSNV
;
A
#
# COMPACT_ATOMS: atom_id res chain seq x y z
N MET A 1 43.16 -4.22 9.09
CA MET A 1 41.72 -4.00 9.32
C MET A 1 41.33 -4.78 10.54
N SER A 2 40.83 -4.09 11.58
CA SER A 2 40.52 -4.67 12.88
C SER A 2 39.25 -5.50 12.81
N VAL A 3 39.20 -6.63 13.53
CA VAL A 3 38.03 -7.55 13.61
C VAL A 3 36.75 -6.83 14.07
N GLN A 4 36.88 -5.68 14.74
CA GLN A 4 35.75 -4.81 15.11
C GLN A 4 35.07 -4.13 13.92
N GLU A 5 35.79 -3.87 12.84
CA GLU A 5 35.26 -3.21 11.64
C GLU A 5 34.38 -4.17 10.82
N THR A 6 34.79 -5.44 10.75
CA THR A 6 34.03 -6.52 10.07
C THR A 6 32.73 -6.91 10.78
N LEU A 7 32.67 -6.77 12.11
CA LEU A 7 31.46 -7.11 12.89
C LEU A 7 30.37 -6.04 12.77
N ASN A 8 30.77 -4.78 12.56
CA ASN A 8 29.85 -3.65 12.45
C ASN A 8 29.15 -3.59 11.09
N ASP A 9 29.80 -4.11 10.05
CA ASP A 9 29.27 -4.23 8.68
C ASP A 9 28.23 -5.37 8.58
N ALA A 10 28.50 -6.50 9.26
CA ALA A 10 27.58 -7.63 9.31
C ALA A 10 26.22 -7.27 9.96
N GLY A 11 26.23 -6.54 11.09
CA GLY A 11 25.00 -6.11 11.77
C GLY A 11 24.18 -5.06 11.00
N GLN A 12 24.83 -4.21 10.20
CA GLN A 12 24.12 -3.28 9.31
C GLN A 12 23.50 -4.01 8.10
N SER A 13 24.19 -5.02 7.57
CA SER A 13 23.67 -5.84 6.48
C SER A 13 22.44 -6.65 6.90
N ASP A 14 22.41 -7.17 8.14
CA ASP A 14 21.27 -7.90 8.70
C ASP A 14 20.06 -6.97 8.88
N PHE A 15 20.26 -5.78 9.45
CA PHE A 15 19.18 -4.80 9.63
C PHE A 15 18.57 -4.35 8.28
N PHE A 16 19.42 -4.13 7.27
CA PHE A 16 18.93 -3.78 5.93
C PHE A 16 18.17 -4.94 5.26
N GLY A 17 18.61 -6.18 5.49
CA GLY A 17 17.90 -7.39 5.06
C GLY A 17 16.51 -7.49 5.67
N ASP A 18 16.41 -7.38 7.00
CA ASP A 18 15.14 -7.42 7.75
C ASP A 18 14.19 -6.30 7.32
N TYR A 19 14.73 -5.11 7.07
CA TYR A 19 13.97 -3.97 6.57
C TYR A 19 13.34 -4.27 5.20
N LEU A 20 14.13 -4.79 4.25
CA LEU A 20 13.63 -5.15 2.92
C LEU A 20 12.63 -6.30 2.95
N GLU A 21 12.83 -7.29 3.82
CA GLU A 21 11.85 -8.36 4.03
C GLU A 21 10.54 -7.81 4.54
N THR A 22 10.59 -6.96 5.57
CA THR A 22 9.39 -6.31 6.13
C THR A 22 8.67 -5.48 5.08
N LEU A 23 9.39 -4.69 4.28
CA LEU A 23 8.82 -3.90 3.19
C LEU A 23 8.12 -4.80 2.15
N SER A 24 8.76 -5.90 1.75
CA SER A 24 8.19 -6.89 0.82
C SER A 24 6.89 -7.51 1.37
N LEU A 25 6.85 -7.83 2.67
CA LEU A 25 5.67 -8.35 3.34
C LEU A 25 4.51 -7.33 3.33
N VAL A 26 4.80 -6.04 3.56
CA VAL A 26 3.80 -4.96 3.49
C VAL A 26 3.24 -4.82 2.07
N GLU A 27 4.10 -4.81 1.06
CA GLU A 27 3.67 -4.73 -0.35
C GLU A 27 2.80 -5.94 -0.74
N ARG A 28 3.18 -7.14 -0.28
CA ARG A 28 2.40 -8.36 -0.51
C ARG A 28 1.05 -8.30 0.18
N LEU A 29 1.01 -7.87 1.44
CA LEU A 29 -0.24 -7.72 2.19
C LEU A 29 -1.19 -6.74 1.49
N HIS A 30 -0.67 -5.62 1.01
CA HIS A 30 -1.47 -4.62 0.29
C HIS A 30 -2.13 -5.21 -0.97
N ARG A 31 -1.38 -6.00 -1.76
CA ARG A 31 -1.92 -6.68 -2.95
C ARG A 31 -2.99 -7.71 -2.61
N LEU A 32 -2.72 -8.55 -1.60
CA LEU A 32 -3.67 -9.56 -1.16
C LEU A 32 -4.98 -8.94 -0.65
N LEU A 33 -4.91 -7.79 0.01
CA LEU A 33 -6.11 -7.05 0.42
C LEU A 33 -6.92 -6.59 -0.79
N LEU A 34 -6.26 -6.01 -1.81
CA LEU A 34 -6.94 -5.58 -3.04
C LEU A 34 -7.57 -6.77 -3.78
N ASP A 35 -6.90 -7.92 -3.82
CA ASP A 35 -7.42 -9.14 -4.43
C ASP A 35 -8.68 -9.63 -3.71
N VAL A 36 -8.67 -9.67 -2.37
CA VAL A 36 -9.85 -10.06 -1.58
C VAL A 36 -11.05 -9.14 -1.84
N ILE A 37 -10.82 -7.83 -1.89
CA ILE A 37 -11.90 -6.85 -2.17
C ILE A 37 -12.42 -7.04 -3.60
N LYS A 38 -11.52 -7.26 -4.55
CA LYS A 38 -11.89 -7.50 -5.95
C LYS A 38 -12.73 -8.78 -6.09
N ASP A 39 -12.30 -9.87 -5.48
CA ASP A 39 -13.00 -11.16 -5.51
C ASP A 39 -14.41 -11.04 -4.91
N GLU A 40 -14.57 -10.25 -3.85
CA GLU A 40 -15.87 -9.93 -3.27
C GLU A 40 -16.79 -9.22 -4.25
N PHE A 41 -16.27 -8.20 -4.93
CA PHE A 41 -17.03 -7.39 -5.89
C PHE A 41 -17.46 -8.22 -7.09
N GLU A 42 -16.55 -9.02 -7.64
CA GLU A 42 -16.86 -9.96 -8.72
C GLU A 42 -17.94 -10.96 -8.29
N ARG A 43 -17.87 -11.48 -7.06
CA ARG A 43 -18.89 -12.39 -6.52
C ARG A 43 -20.27 -11.73 -6.37
N LEU A 44 -20.31 -10.46 -5.97
CA LEU A 44 -21.54 -9.67 -5.83
C LEU A 44 -22.03 -9.06 -7.15
N GLY A 45 -21.25 -9.14 -8.23
CA GLY A 45 -21.56 -8.54 -9.52
C GLY A 45 -21.39 -7.02 -9.56
N ILE A 46 -20.60 -6.44 -8.67
CA ILE A 46 -20.27 -5.00 -8.63
C ILE A 46 -19.07 -4.77 -9.54
N LEU A 47 -19.26 -4.03 -10.64
CA LEU A 47 -18.24 -3.86 -11.69
C LEU A 47 -17.89 -2.37 -11.94
N GLU A 48 -18.67 -1.46 -11.37
CA GLU A 48 -18.57 -0.02 -11.58
C GLU A 48 -17.44 0.63 -10.77
N ILE A 49 -16.93 -0.07 -9.75
CA ILE A 49 -15.93 0.42 -8.81
C ILE A 49 -14.86 -0.65 -8.64
N ASN A 50 -13.57 -0.27 -8.68
CA ASN A 50 -12.46 -1.18 -8.42
C ASN A 50 -12.05 -1.20 -6.93
N ALA A 51 -11.24 -2.18 -6.52
CA ALA A 51 -10.81 -2.35 -5.13
C ALA A 51 -10.09 -1.14 -4.53
N VAL A 52 -9.31 -0.40 -5.34
CA VAL A 52 -8.65 0.83 -4.88
C VAL A 52 -9.71 1.89 -4.57
N GLN A 53 -10.63 2.15 -5.49
CA GLN A 53 -11.72 3.11 -5.31
C GLN A 53 -12.62 2.75 -4.12
N ALA A 54 -12.87 1.46 -3.88
CA ALA A 54 -13.61 1.00 -2.71
C ALA A 54 -12.90 1.37 -1.40
N LEU A 55 -11.58 1.16 -1.32
CA LEU A 55 -10.79 1.60 -0.18
C LEU A 55 -10.81 3.13 -0.02
N LEU A 56 -10.87 3.90 -1.11
CA LEU A 56 -11.02 5.35 -1.03
C LEU A 56 -12.32 5.74 -0.37
N LEU A 57 -13.44 5.21 -0.86
CA LEU A 57 -14.77 5.46 -0.32
C LEU A 57 -14.84 5.05 1.16
N PHE A 58 -14.25 3.90 1.52
CA PHE A 58 -14.16 3.45 2.91
C PHE A 58 -13.37 4.43 3.79
N ASN A 59 -12.21 4.92 3.33
CA ASN A 59 -11.39 5.86 4.10
C ASN A 59 -12.01 7.26 4.21
N ILE A 60 -12.83 7.65 3.24
CA ILE A 60 -13.62 8.88 3.30
C ILE A 60 -14.71 8.73 4.36
N ALA A 61 -15.44 7.61 4.36
CA ALA A 61 -16.58 7.36 5.25
C ALA A 61 -17.56 8.54 5.24
N ASP A 62 -17.91 9.07 6.41
CA ASP A 62 -18.82 10.22 6.56
C ASP A 62 -18.09 11.59 6.48
N ASN A 63 -16.79 11.61 6.18
CA ASN A 63 -16.04 12.86 6.09
C ASN A 63 -16.34 13.57 4.76
N GLU A 64 -16.57 14.88 4.84
CA GLU A 64 -16.59 15.73 3.64
C GLU A 64 -15.15 16.08 3.27
N VAL A 65 -14.67 15.54 2.15
CA VAL A 65 -13.30 15.73 1.68
C VAL A 65 -13.33 16.47 0.36
N THR A 66 -12.52 17.51 0.24
CA THR A 66 -12.44 18.29 -1.00
C THR A 66 -11.73 17.50 -2.10
N ALA A 67 -12.02 17.80 -3.36
CA ALA A 67 -11.31 17.20 -4.49
C ALA A 67 -9.77 17.44 -4.43
N GLY A 68 -9.34 18.54 -3.82
CA GLY A 68 -7.92 18.84 -3.59
C GLY A 68 -7.26 17.88 -2.60
N GLU A 69 -7.98 17.49 -1.54
CA GLU A 69 -7.51 16.53 -0.53
C GLU A 69 -7.51 15.10 -1.06
N LEU A 70 -8.46 14.74 -1.93
CA LEU A 70 -8.43 13.46 -2.64
C LEU A 70 -7.21 13.36 -3.56
N ARG A 71 -6.89 14.44 -4.28
CA ARG A 71 -5.69 14.48 -5.13
C ARG A 71 -4.39 14.43 -4.32
N SER A 72 -4.28 15.18 -3.23
CA SER A 72 -3.04 15.24 -2.44
C SER A 72 -2.72 13.96 -1.67
N ARG A 73 -3.74 13.17 -1.31
CA ARG A 73 -3.58 11.84 -0.70
C ARG A 73 -3.30 10.72 -1.71
N GLY A 74 -3.12 11.05 -2.99
CA GLY A 74 -2.87 10.08 -4.06
C GLY A 74 -4.11 9.32 -4.52
N TYR A 75 -5.30 9.76 -4.09
CA TYR A 75 -6.59 9.10 -4.32
C TYR A 75 -7.29 9.57 -5.59
N TYR A 76 -6.78 10.63 -6.23
CA TYR A 76 -7.28 11.14 -7.51
C TYR A 76 -6.10 11.60 -8.36
N GLN A 77 -5.74 10.83 -9.38
CA GLN A 77 -4.61 11.15 -10.25
C GLN A 77 -4.94 12.25 -11.28
N GLY A 78 -6.18 12.77 -11.27
CA GLY A 78 -6.64 13.75 -12.24
C GLY A 78 -6.77 13.12 -13.62
N SER A 79 -7.91 12.51 -13.91
CA SER A 79 -8.23 12.15 -15.28
C SER A 79 -9.38 13.04 -15.73
N ASN A 80 -9.06 14.12 -16.44
CA ASN A 80 -9.93 14.52 -17.53
C ASN A 80 -9.66 13.54 -18.69
N VAL A 81 -10.24 12.34 -18.58
CA VAL A 81 -10.51 11.43 -19.70
C VAL A 81 -11.90 10.88 -19.46
#